data_AF-A0A0Q3RA00-F1
#
_entry.id   AF-A0A0Q3RA00-F1
#
_cell.length_a   1.000
_cell.length_b   1.000
_cell.length_c   1.000
_cell.angle_alpha   90.00
_cell.angle_beta   90.00
_cell.angle_gamma   90.00
#
_symmetry.space_group_name_H-M   'P 1'
#
loop_
_entity.id
_entity.type
_entity.pdbx_description
1 polymer ?
#
loop_
_entity_poly.entity_id
_entity_poly.type
_entity_poly.pdbx_seq_one_letter_code
_entity_poly.pdbx_strand_id
1 'polypeptide(L)'
;MYQMFRNQFLSFSMYQSFVQFLQYYYQSGCLYRLRALGERHNMDLTVEGFQSWMWRGLTFLLPFLFFGHFWQLYNAVTLFRMLQHPECKEWQVLICGLPFLILFLGNFFTTLRVVHQKFKNKNKDMKQG
;
A
#
# COMPACT_ATOMS: atom_id res chain seq x y z
N MET A 1 -25.89 -13.63 -2.90
CA MET A 1 -24.62 -13.32 -2.22
C MET A 1 -23.39 -13.42 -3.13
N TYR A 2 -23.14 -14.57 -3.78
CA TYR A 2 -21.90 -14.83 -4.52
C TYR A 2 -21.58 -13.79 -5.62
N GLN A 3 -22.58 -13.36 -6.41
CA GLN A 3 -22.36 -12.36 -7.47
C GLN A 3 -21.99 -10.96 -6.93
N MET A 4 -22.56 -10.58 -5.78
CA MET A 4 -22.32 -9.27 -5.16
C MET A 4 -20.93 -9.21 -4.54
N PHE A 5 -20.52 -10.30 -3.86
CA PHE A 5 -19.16 -10.46 -3.34
C PHE A 5 -18.12 -10.58 -4.47
N ARG A 6 -18.44 -11.31 -5.55
CA ARG A 6 -17.55 -11.45 -6.71
C ARG A 6 -17.21 -10.11 -7.36
N ASN A 7 -18.19 -9.22 -7.53
CA ASN A 7 -17.95 -7.89 -8.08
C ASN A 7 -17.11 -7.01 -7.14
N GLN A 8 -17.35 -7.08 -5.83
CA GLN A 8 -16.51 -6.40 -4.84
C GLN A 8 -15.07 -6.92 -4.84
N PHE A 9 -14.89 -8.25 -4.87
CA PHE A 9 -13.59 -8.89 -4.91
C PHE A 9 -12.84 -8.57 -6.20
N LEU A 10 -13.49 -8.67 -7.38
CA LEU A 10 -12.88 -8.31 -8.67
C LEU A 10 -12.44 -6.85 -8.70
N SER A 11 -13.29 -5.94 -8.22
CA SER A 11 -12.95 -4.51 -8.12
C SER A 11 -11.74 -4.28 -7.21
N PHE A 12 -11.70 -4.99 -6.07
CA PHE A 12 -10.55 -4.96 -5.18
C PHE A 12 -9.29 -5.55 -5.82
N SER A 13 -9.39 -6.67 -6.54
CA SER A 13 -8.25 -7.29 -7.23
C SER A 13 -7.69 -6.39 -8.32
N MET A 14 -8.54 -5.70 -9.08
CA MET A 14 -8.10 -4.71 -10.08
C MET A 14 -7.36 -3.55 -9.42
N TYR A 15 -7.91 -3.01 -8.33
CA TYR A 15 -7.27 -1.95 -7.54
C TYR A 15 -5.91 -2.41 -6.96
N GLN A 16 -5.86 -3.62 -6.40
CA GLN A 16 -4.65 -4.19 -5.83
C GLN A 16 -3.56 -4.36 -6.90
N SER A 17 -3.90 -4.85 -8.10
CA SER A 17 -2.97 -4.95 -9.22
C SER A 17 -2.39 -3.60 -9.63
N PHE A 18 -3.21 -2.55 -9.64
CA PHE A 18 -2.75 -1.20 -9.90
C PHE A 18 -1.77 -0.70 -8.82
N VAL A 19 -2.09 -0.90 -7.54
CA VAL A 19 -1.18 -0.56 -6.44
C VAL A 19 0.11 -1.36 -6.50
N GLN A 20 0.04 -2.64 -6.86
CA GLN A 20 1.20 -3.52 -7.04
C GLN A 20 2.14 -3.00 -8.13
N PHE A 21 1.58 -2.51 -9.24
CA PHE A 21 2.33 -1.86 -10.29
C PHE A 21 3.08 -0.64 -9.75
N LEU A 22 2.40 0.26 -9.04
CA LEU A 22 3.04 1.43 -8.42
C LEU A 22 4.16 1.06 -7.43
N GLN A 23 3.94 0.02 -6.62
CA GLN A 23 4.96 -0.53 -5.72
C GLN A 23 6.16 -1.10 -6.47
N TYR A 24 5.92 -1.77 -7.59
CA TYR A 24 6.98 -2.32 -8.44
C TYR A 24 7.86 -1.22 -9.05
N TYR A 25 7.28 -0.12 -9.54
CA TYR A 25 8.06 1.04 -9.99
C TYR A 25 8.86 1.67 -8.86
N TYR A 26 8.26 1.78 -7.67
CA TYR A 26 8.95 2.33 -6.49
C TYR A 26 10.17 1.48 -6.08
N GLN A 27 10.00 0.15 -6.03
CA GLN A 27 11.08 -0.77 -5.67
C GLN A 27 12.19 -0.78 -6.73
N SER A 28 11.83 -0.82 -8.01
CA SER A 28 12.76 -0.73 -9.13
C SER A 28 13.57 0.56 -9.07
N GLY A 29 12.93 1.69 -8.78
CA GLY A 29 13.61 2.97 -8.59
C GLY A 29 14.60 3.00 -7.42
N CYS A 30 14.28 2.32 -6.31
CA CYS A 30 15.20 2.20 -5.18
C CYS A 30 16.44 1.35 -5.53
N LEU A 31 16.24 0.24 -6.24
CA LEU A 31 17.31 -0.67 -6.69
C LEU A 31 18.27 0.03 -7.65
N TYR A 32 17.74 0.78 -8.62
CA TYR A 32 18.56 1.57 -9.55
C TYR A 32 19.41 2.62 -8.82
N ARG A 33 18.86 3.26 -7.77
CA ARG A 33 19.60 4.21 -6.95
C ARG A 33 20.73 3.55 -6.15
N LEU A 34 20.51 2.36 -5.59
CA LEU A 34 21.55 1.57 -4.93
C LEU A 34 22.66 1.15 -5.90
N ARG A 35 22.28 0.74 -7.12
CA ARG A 35 23.24 0.34 -8.17
C ARG A 35 24.10 1.51 -8.64
N ALA A 36 23.50 2.68 -8.88
CA ALA A 36 24.21 3.90 -9.27
C ALA A 36 25.12 4.47 -8.15
N LEU A 37 24.85 4.15 -6.88
CA LEU A 37 25.75 4.47 -5.76
C LEU A 37 26.98 3.53 -5.71
N GLY A 38 26.91 2.35 -6.34
CA GLY A 38 28.02 1.39 -6.43
C GLY A 38 28.92 1.56 -7.67
N GLU A 39 28.38 2.03 -8.79
CA GLU A 39 29.15 2.36 -10.01
C GLU A 39 29.17 3.87 -10.22
N ARG A 40 30.22 4.55 -9.72
CA ARG A 40 30.40 5.98 -10.00
C ARG A 40 31.36 6.18 -11.17
N HIS A 41 30.80 6.35 -12.37
CA HIS A 41 31.44 7.17 -13.39
C HIS A 41 30.39 8.09 -14.01
N ASN A 42 30.79 9.35 -14.23
CA ASN A 42 29.92 10.47 -14.58
C ASN A 42 28.88 10.12 -15.64
N MET A 43 27.62 10.13 -15.24
CA MET A 43 26.52 10.22 -16.18
C MET A 43 25.79 11.51 -15.84
N ASP A 44 26.05 12.53 -16.64
CA ASP A 44 25.18 13.70 -16.78
C ASP A 44 23.83 13.21 -17.29
N LEU A 45 22.99 12.75 -16.37
CA LEU A 45 21.56 12.87 -16.56
C LEU A 45 21.27 14.33 -16.29
N THR A 46 20.95 15.06 -17.35
CA THR A 46 20.35 16.41 -17.35
C THR A 46 19.07 16.41 -16.50
N VAL A 47 19.31 16.45 -15.18
CA VAL A 47 18.87 17.37 -14.15
C VAL A 47 17.46 17.95 -14.37
N GLU A 48 16.45 17.34 -13.72
CA GLU A 48 15.26 17.97 -13.06
C GLU A 48 13.91 17.23 -13.20
N GLY A 49 13.61 16.52 -14.30
CA GLY A 49 12.22 16.16 -14.64
C GLY A 49 11.54 14.95 -13.96
N PHE A 50 12.24 13.85 -13.68
CA PHE A 50 11.64 12.58 -13.17
C PHE A 50 12.30 12.04 -11.88
N GLN A 51 13.46 12.58 -11.52
CA GLN A 51 14.25 12.13 -10.36
C GLN A 51 13.87 12.87 -9.07
N SER A 52 13.46 14.15 -9.16
CA SER A 52 12.71 14.88 -8.12
C SER A 52 11.27 14.34 -7.97
N TRP A 53 10.65 13.97 -9.09
CA TRP A 53 9.30 13.38 -9.23
C TRP A 53 9.06 12.12 -8.37
N MET A 54 10.11 11.35 -8.03
CA MET A 54 10.01 10.19 -7.12
C MET A 54 10.71 10.37 -5.77
N TRP A 55 11.40 11.48 -5.49
CA TRP A 55 12.00 11.75 -4.18
C TRP A 55 10.98 12.16 -3.09
N ARG A 56 9.68 12.08 -3.42
CA ARG A 56 8.60 11.90 -2.45
C ARG A 56 7.86 10.55 -2.59
N GLY A 57 8.37 9.58 -3.34
CA GLY A 57 7.69 8.35 -3.79
C GLY A 57 7.01 7.55 -2.69
N LEU A 58 7.59 7.46 -1.50
CA LEU A 58 6.92 6.86 -0.34
C LEU A 58 5.69 7.67 0.11
N THR A 59 5.76 8.99 0.06
CA THR A 59 4.67 9.94 0.40
C THR A 59 3.59 10.00 -0.68
N PHE A 60 3.95 9.83 -1.96
CA PHE A 60 3.00 9.75 -3.07
C PHE A 60 2.26 8.41 -3.07
N LEU A 61 2.97 7.32 -2.78
CA LEU A 61 2.42 5.97 -2.67
C LEU A 61 1.54 5.82 -1.41
N LEU A 62 1.88 6.52 -0.32
CA LEU A 62 1.20 6.44 0.97
C LEU A 62 -0.33 6.63 0.94
N PRO A 63 -0.89 7.69 0.30
CA PRO A 63 -2.34 7.88 0.24
C PRO A 63 -3.04 6.75 -0.52
N PHE A 64 -2.46 6.23 -1.61
CA PHE A 64 -3.00 5.07 -2.33
C PHE A 64 -2.96 3.79 -1.46
N LEU A 65 -1.89 3.60 -0.68
CA LEU A 65 -1.83 2.50 0.29
C LEU A 65 -2.89 2.64 1.37
N PHE A 66 -3.02 3.82 1.98
CA PHE A 66 -4.03 4.08 3.01
C PHE A 66 -5.45 3.81 2.49
N PHE A 67 -5.77 4.31 1.31
CA PHE A 67 -7.06 4.03 0.67
C PHE A 67 -7.26 2.52 0.45
N GLY A 68 -6.23 1.82 -0.02
CA GLY A 68 -6.24 0.36 -0.17
C GLY A 68 -6.47 -0.38 1.15
N HIS A 69 -5.87 0.07 2.25
CA HIS A 69 -6.06 -0.54 3.57
C HIS A 69 -7.47 -0.30 4.10
N PHE A 70 -8.02 0.91 3.97
CA PHE A 70 -9.43 1.16 4.35
C PHE A 70 -10.39 0.33 3.50
N TRP A 71 -10.10 0.16 2.22
CA TRP A 71 -10.87 -0.72 1.34
C TRP A 71 -10.76 -2.19 1.76
N GLN A 72 -9.57 -2.66 2.17
CA GLN A 72 -9.38 -4.00 2.75
C GLN A 72 -10.23 -4.20 4.02
N LEU A 73 -10.25 -3.21 4.92
CA LEU A 73 -11.08 -3.23 6.13
C LEU A 73 -12.57 -3.27 5.79
N TYR A 74 -13.02 -2.47 4.82
CA TYR A 74 -14.41 -2.46 4.37
C TYR A 74 -14.85 -3.84 3.84
N ASN A 75 -14.00 -4.50 3.06
CA ASN A 75 -14.26 -5.87 2.59
C ASN A 75 -14.29 -6.87 3.75
N ALA A 76 -13.37 -6.76 4.72
CA ALA A 76 -13.38 -7.60 5.92
C ALA A 76 -14.67 -7.42 6.74
N VAL A 77 -15.08 -6.18 7.04
CA VAL A 77 -16.32 -5.90 7.79
C VAL A 77 -17.56 -6.40 7.05
N THR A 78 -17.59 -6.25 5.71
CA THR A 78 -18.68 -6.78 4.88
C THR A 78 -18.76 -8.31 4.96
N LEU A 79 -17.62 -8.99 4.90
CA LEU A 79 -17.50 -10.45 5.07
C LEU A 79 -17.94 -10.91 6.47
N PHE A 80 -17.56 -10.19 7.54
CA PHE A 80 -17.97 -10.51 8.91
C PHE A 80 -19.47 -10.32 9.14
N ARG A 81 -20.09 -9.28 8.53
CA ARG A 81 -21.55 -9.12 8.57
C ARG A 81 -22.28 -10.25 7.84
N MET A 82 -21.73 -10.73 6.73
CA MET A 82 -22.28 -11.90 6.02
C MET A 82 -22.11 -13.19 6.83
N LEU A 83 -21.05 -13.33 7.63
CA LEU A 83 -20.82 -14.48 8.52
C LEU A 83 -21.87 -14.59 9.64
N GLN A 84 -22.49 -13.47 10.05
CA GLN A 84 -23.53 -13.46 11.09
C GLN A 84 -24.89 -13.96 10.59
N HIS A 85 -25.07 -14.16 9.28
CA HIS A 85 -26.31 -14.74 8.75
C HIS A 85 -26.35 -16.26 8.97
N PRO A 86 -27.40 -16.80 9.60
CA PRO A 86 -27.50 -18.24 9.95
C PRO A 86 -27.58 -19.20 8.75
N GLU A 87 -27.81 -18.67 7.54
CA GLU A 87 -27.84 -19.42 6.28
C GLU A 87 -26.42 -19.63 5.68
N CYS A 88 -25.39 -18.96 6.19
CA CYS A 88 -24.02 -19.05 5.65
C CYS A 88 -23.23 -20.17 6.34
N LYS A 89 -23.45 -21.42 5.90
CA LYS A 89 -22.65 -22.61 6.30
C LYS A 89 -21.31 -22.75 5.55
N GLU A 90 -20.94 -21.79 4.72
CA GLU A 90 -19.74 -21.86 3.90
C GLU A 90 -18.51 -21.34 4.65
N TRP A 91 -17.63 -22.26 5.05
CA TRP A 91 -16.33 -21.95 5.67
C TRP A 91 -15.45 -21.02 4.83
N GLN A 92 -15.71 -20.94 3.51
CA GLN A 92 -15.02 -20.06 2.56
C GLN A 92 -15.08 -18.58 2.98
N VAL A 93 -16.19 -18.14 3.57
CA VAL A 93 -16.35 -16.74 4.03
C VAL A 93 -15.35 -16.43 5.15
N LEU A 94 -15.12 -17.38 6.06
CA LEU A 94 -14.15 -17.29 7.14
C LEU A 94 -12.71 -17.29 6.62
N ILE A 95 -12.38 -18.22 5.71
CA ILE A 95 -11.03 -18.29 5.11
C ILE A 95 -10.73 -17.11 4.20
N CYS A 96 -11.72 -16.47 3.58
CA CYS A 96 -11.50 -15.21 2.86
C CYS A 96 -11.39 -14.01 3.81
N GLY A 97 -12.21 -13.92 4.85
CA GLY A 97 -12.23 -12.78 5.77
C GLY A 97 -10.98 -12.65 6.66
N LEU A 98 -10.43 -13.77 7.14
CA LEU A 98 -9.28 -13.78 8.04
C LEU A 98 -8.00 -13.16 7.42
N PRO A 99 -7.57 -13.55 6.20
CA PRO A 99 -6.44 -12.92 5.51
C PRO A 99 -6.65 -11.42 5.28
N PHE A 100 -7.85 -10.98 4.92
CA PHE A 100 -8.13 -9.54 4.75
C PHE A 100 -7.93 -8.77 6.05
N LEU A 101 -8.33 -9.33 7.19
CA LEU A 101 -8.12 -8.73 8.51
C LEU A 101 -6.63 -8.66 8.88
N ILE A 102 -5.91 -9.77 8.70
CA ILE A 102 -4.49 -9.87 9.04
C ILE A 102 -3.67 -8.91 8.16
N LEU A 103 -3.95 -8.88 6.84
CA LEU A 103 -3.31 -7.97 5.89
C LEU A 103 -3.62 -6.52 6.22
N PHE A 104 -4.87 -6.20 6.58
CA PHE A 104 -5.23 -4.87 7.01
C PHE A 104 -4.41 -4.42 8.22
N LEU A 105 -4.41 -5.22 9.30
CA LEU A 105 -3.67 -4.89 10.52
C LEU A 105 -2.18 -4.72 10.23
N GLY A 106 -1.56 -5.71 9.58
CA GLY A 106 -0.12 -5.71 9.30
C GLY A 106 0.31 -4.52 8.44
N ASN A 107 -0.44 -4.24 7.37
CA ASN A 107 -0.12 -3.12 6.49
C ASN A 107 -0.39 -1.77 7.17
N PHE A 108 -1.53 -1.61 7.86
CA PHE A 108 -1.88 -0.38 8.55
C PHE A 108 -0.86 0.01 9.62
N PHE A 109 -0.41 -0.94 10.44
CA PHE A 109 0.64 -0.67 11.43
C PHE A 109 1.97 -0.28 10.79
N THR A 110 2.34 -0.93 9.69
CA THR A 110 3.56 -0.63 8.96
C THR A 110 3.51 0.79 8.38
N THR A 111 2.40 1.18 7.77
CA THR A 111 2.20 2.54 7.23
C THR A 111 2.18 3.59 8.34
N LEU A 112 1.51 3.33 9.46
CA LEU A 112 1.51 4.24 10.61
C LEU A 112 2.92 4.49 11.17
N ARG A 113 3.75 3.45 11.28
CA ARG A 113 5.15 3.59 11.71
C ARG A 113 5.93 4.50 10.77
N VAL A 114 5.76 4.32 9.45
CA VAL A 114 6.40 5.15 8.43
C VAL A 114 5.96 6.61 8.52
N VAL A 115 4.67 6.86 8.71
CA VAL A 115 4.13 8.23 8.90
C VAL A 115 4.71 8.87 10.15
N HIS A 116 4.70 8.14 11.27
CA HIS A 116 5.20 8.65 12.53
C HIS A 116 6.71 8.99 12.44
N GLN A 117 7.49 8.14 11.78
CA GLN A 117 8.91 8.40 11.53
C GLN A 117 9.12 9.64 10.63
N LYS A 118 8.28 9.82 9.59
CA LYS A 118 8.31 11.03 8.75
C LYS A 118 7.97 12.30 9.54
N PHE A 119 6.94 12.29 10.39
CA PHE A 119 6.59 13.42 11.24
C PHE A 119 7.69 13.76 12.24
N LYS A 120 8.29 12.75 12.87
CA LYS A 120 9.40 12.92 13.82
C LYS A 120 10.63 13.55 13.15
N ASN A 121 10.97 13.12 11.94
CA ASN A 121 12.09 13.71 11.20
C ASN A 121 11.80 15.16 10.81
N LYS A 122 10.59 15.46 10.29
CA LYS A 122 10.19 16.82 9.93
C LYS A 122 10.24 17.80 11.12
N ASN A 123 9.85 17.34 12.31
CA ASN A 123 9.92 18.16 13.53
C ASN A 123 11.35 18.39 14.05
N LYS A 124 12.32 17.52 13.70
CA LYS A 124 13.73 17.74 14.02
C LYS A 124 14.35 18.79 13.11
N ASP A 125 14.05 18.73 11.80
CA ASP A 125 14.55 19.69 10.82
C ASP A 125 14.07 21.12 11.14
N MET A 126 12.81 21.27 11.58
CA MET A 126 12.23 22.57 11.95
C MET A 126 12.78 23.17 13.26
N LYS A 127 13.50 22.38 14.08
CA LYS A 127 14.13 22.86 15.32
C LYS A 127 15.60 23.24 15.13
N GLN A 128 16.20 22.95 13.98
CA GLN A 128 17.62 23.18 13.68
C GLN A 128 17.87 24.30 12.66
N GLY A 129 16.83 24.85 12.01
CA GLY A 129 16.89 26.05 11.17
C GLY A 129 16.27 27.24 11.87
#